data_AF-A0A3M8SUJ7-F1
#
_entry.id   AF-A0A3M8SUJ7-F1
#
_cell.length_a   1.000
_cell.length_b   1.000
_cell.length_c   1.000
_cell.angle_alpha   90.00
_cell.angle_beta   90.00
_cell.angle_gamma   90.00
#
_symmetry.space_group_name_H-M   'P 1'
#
loop_
_entity.id
_entity.type
_entity.pdbx_description
1 polymer ?
#
loop_
_entity_poly.entity_id
_entity_poly.type
_entity_poly.pdbx_seq_one_letter_code
_entity_poly.pdbx_strand_id
1 'polypeptide(L)'
;MVVLVLGIGGTLGVAQWRQAAPPVAAATDRTDNPGTARGNPGVPEAWRNDPRVRAYRDRLAFQRDARLFARQAAGLDPAERARRAGRLASAIDHYERAGELSAGETLMLRIGLIRADDGDEATQVRRITDLVERYRAHARARNAAFLQAQRNDPAFNDYKHREARIVREVMAMTRIPGGLPRDTYLRQRLQQERQLAYADTH
;
A
#
# COMPACT_ATOMS: atom_id res chain seq x y z
N MET A 1 -17.37 -17.03 -20.68
CA MET A 1 -16.04 -17.61 -20.96
C MET A 1 -15.05 -16.45 -21.10
N VAL A 2 -13.98 -16.26 -20.31
CA VAL A 2 -13.26 -17.11 -19.31
C VAL A 2 -12.80 -18.43 -19.95
N VAL A 3 -11.52 -18.83 -20.03
CA VAL A 3 -10.36 -18.91 -19.10
C VAL A 3 -9.08 -18.43 -19.83
N LEU A 4 -7.99 -17.86 -19.28
CA LEU A 4 -7.46 -17.56 -17.92
C LEU A 4 -6.63 -18.65 -17.19
N VAL A 5 -5.44 -19.01 -17.72
CA VAL A 5 -4.31 -19.63 -16.99
C VAL A 5 -3.02 -19.02 -17.57
N LEU A 6 -2.12 -18.28 -16.89
CA LEU A 6 -1.39 -18.36 -15.60
C LEU A 6 0.02 -18.98 -15.71
N GLY A 7 1.02 -18.18 -15.30
CA GLY A 7 2.36 -18.62 -14.89
C GLY A 7 3.52 -18.07 -15.76
N ILE A 8 4.63 -17.55 -15.21
CA ILE A 8 5.04 -17.21 -13.83
C ILE A 8 6.02 -16.01 -13.91
N GLY A 9 6.10 -15.17 -12.86
CA GLY A 9 7.37 -14.47 -12.57
C GLY A 9 7.42 -12.93 -12.64
N GLY A 10 6.30 -12.25 -12.40
CA GLY A 10 6.26 -10.77 -12.28
C GLY A 10 6.08 -10.30 -10.83
N THR A 11 7.03 -10.59 -9.93
CA THR A 11 6.97 -10.05 -8.57
C THR A 11 7.20 -8.55 -8.58
N LEU A 12 6.13 -7.77 -8.46
CA LEU A 12 6.22 -6.40 -7.96
C LEU A 12 6.87 -6.48 -6.58
N GLY A 13 8.08 -5.96 -6.46
CA GLY A 13 8.88 -6.06 -5.26
C GLY A 13 8.22 -5.31 -4.11
N VAL A 14 7.48 -6.04 -3.27
CA VAL A 14 7.22 -5.61 -1.90
C VAL A 14 8.59 -5.54 -1.24
N ALA A 15 9.12 -4.33 -1.09
CA ALA A 15 10.35 -4.08 -0.35
C ALA A 15 10.09 -4.48 1.11
N GLN A 16 10.34 -5.75 1.42
CA GLN A 16 10.14 -6.32 2.73
C GLN A 16 11.26 -5.82 3.65
N TRP A 17 11.05 -4.62 4.20
CA TRP A 17 11.82 -4.11 5.33
C TRP A 17 11.47 -4.92 6.58
N ARG A 18 11.93 -6.17 6.61
CA ARG A 18 12.29 -6.85 7.86
C ARG A 18 13.41 -6.03 8.47
N GLN A 19 13.07 -5.08 9.34
CA GLN A 19 14.04 -4.57 10.29
C GLN A 19 14.46 -5.76 11.16
N ALA A 20 15.68 -6.22 10.96
CA ALA A 20 16.30 -7.19 11.85
C ALA A 20 16.29 -6.58 13.26
N ALA A 21 15.81 -7.34 14.24
CA ALA A 21 16.09 -7.00 15.63
C ALA A 21 17.62 -6.94 15.78
N PRO A 22 18.18 -5.90 16.43
CA PRO A 22 19.61 -5.86 16.71
C PRO A 22 19.99 -7.11 17.52
N PRO A 23 21.16 -7.72 17.26
CA PRO A 23 21.58 -8.89 18.01
C PRO A 23 21.65 -8.52 19.50
N VAL A 24 20.88 -9.22 20.32
CA VAL A 24 20.98 -9.10 21.77
C VAL A 24 22.35 -9.65 22.14
N ALA A 25 23.31 -8.75 22.35
CA ALA A 25 24.62 -9.13 22.86
C ALA A 25 24.41 -9.88 24.18
N ALA A 26 24.94 -11.09 24.26
CA ALA A 26 24.91 -11.89 25.46
C ALA A 26 25.77 -11.21 26.53
N ALA A 27 25.15 -10.34 27.34
CA ALA A 27 25.75 -9.81 28.54
C ALA A 27 25.96 -10.98 29.50
N THR A 28 27.22 -11.37 29.66
CA THR A 28 27.62 -12.48 30.52
C THR A 28 27.29 -12.19 31.98
N ASP A 29 27.00 -13.27 32.69
CA ASP A 29 26.71 -13.29 34.12
C ASP A 29 27.79 -12.57 34.94
N ARG A 30 27.38 -11.52 35.66
CA ARG A 30 28.02 -11.10 36.89
C ARG A 30 26.95 -10.57 37.83
N THR A 31 26.54 -11.44 38.74
CA THR A 31 25.88 -11.12 40.01
C THR A 31 26.45 -9.85 40.63
N ASP A 32 25.57 -8.89 40.94
CA ASP A 32 25.47 -8.27 42.27
C ASP A 32 24.15 -7.49 42.37
N ASN A 33 23.44 -7.69 43.49
CA ASN A 33 22.16 -7.04 43.76
C ASN A 33 22.09 -6.75 45.26
N PRO A 34 21.89 -5.48 45.64
CA PRO A 34 20.88 -5.24 46.65
C PRO A 34 20.03 -3.98 46.38
N GLY A 35 18.72 -4.21 46.21
CA GLY A 35 17.72 -3.37 46.89
C GLY A 35 17.09 -2.21 46.10
N THR A 36 15.77 -2.07 46.31
CA THR A 36 15.01 -0.81 46.18
C THR A 36 15.10 -0.04 44.85
N ALA A 37 14.37 -0.51 43.84
CA ALA A 37 13.16 0.18 43.35
C ALA A 37 12.57 -0.54 42.12
N ARG A 38 11.50 -1.33 42.30
CA ARG A 38 10.61 -1.69 41.18
C ARG A 38 9.65 -0.54 40.87
N GLY A 39 10.22 0.62 40.52
CA GLY A 39 9.50 1.58 39.70
C GLY A 39 9.32 0.93 38.33
N ASN A 40 8.08 0.65 37.95
CA ASN A 40 7.75 0.35 36.56
C ASN A 40 8.29 1.51 35.71
N PRO A 41 9.23 1.32 34.76
CA PRO A 41 9.77 2.41 33.96
C PRO A 41 8.69 2.88 32.98
N GLY A 42 7.78 3.71 33.49
CA GLY A 42 6.75 4.33 32.69
C GLY A 42 7.40 5.08 31.55
N VAL A 43 6.82 4.94 30.35
CA VAL A 43 7.31 5.53 29.09
C VAL A 43 7.85 6.94 29.35
N PRO A 44 9.15 7.22 29.13
CA PRO A 44 9.79 8.48 29.49
C PRO A 44 9.01 9.70 29.01
N GLU A 45 9.04 10.79 29.79
CA GLU A 45 8.32 12.05 29.49
C GLU A 45 8.61 12.55 28.05
N ALA A 46 9.88 12.43 27.63
CA ALA A 46 10.32 12.76 26.27
C ALA A 46 9.60 11.94 25.19
N TRP A 47 9.37 10.64 25.43
CA TRP A 47 8.66 9.76 24.48
C TRP A 47 7.14 9.96 24.54
N ARG A 48 6.57 10.41 25.67
CA ARG A 48 5.15 10.81 25.74
C ARG A 48 4.83 11.98 24.81
N ASN A 49 5.80 12.89 24.65
CA ASN A 49 5.66 14.12 23.86
C ASN A 49 6.24 14.03 22.44
N ASP A 50 6.84 12.90 22.03
CA ASP A 50 7.30 12.67 20.66
C ASP A 50 6.09 12.57 19.69
N PRO A 51 6.03 13.39 18.62
CA PRO A 51 4.98 13.31 17.61
C PRO A 51 4.81 11.92 16.97
N ARG A 52 5.91 11.17 16.78
CA ARG A 52 5.91 9.82 16.18
C ARG A 52 5.25 8.81 17.12
N VAL A 53 5.53 8.92 18.43
CA VAL A 53 4.92 8.06 19.45
C VAL A 53 3.43 8.37 19.59
N ARG A 54 3.02 9.64 19.48
CA ARG A 54 1.59 10.00 19.40
C ARG A 54 0.92 9.38 18.18
N ALA A 55 1.44 9.62 16.97
CA ALA A 55 0.88 9.07 15.73
C ALA A 55 0.75 7.53 15.77
N TYR A 56 1.76 6.83 16.29
CA TYR A 56 1.70 5.37 16.48
C TYR A 56 0.60 4.94 17.47
N ARG A 57 0.44 5.65 18.60
CA ARG A 57 -0.63 5.38 19.58
C ARG A 57 -2.02 5.67 19.00
N ASP A 58 -2.17 6.74 18.23
CA ASP A 58 -3.41 7.11 17.56
C ASP A 58 -3.78 6.08 16.49
N ARG A 59 -2.78 5.52 15.78
CA ARG A 59 -2.97 4.41 14.83
C ARG A 59 -3.44 3.13 15.52
N LEU A 60 -2.85 2.77 16.67
CA LEU A 60 -3.29 1.62 17.47
C LEU A 60 -4.70 1.82 18.04
N ALA A 61 -5.02 3.04 18.50
CA ALA A 61 -6.36 3.39 18.97
C ALA A 61 -7.39 3.24 17.86
N PHE A 62 -7.14 3.82 16.69
CA PHE A 62 -7.99 3.68 15.50
C PHE A 62 -8.24 2.20 15.12
N GLN A 63 -7.19 1.37 15.05
CA GLN A 63 -7.34 -0.05 14.71
C GLN A 63 -8.18 -0.82 15.74
N ARG A 64 -7.95 -0.55 17.03
CA ARG A 64 -8.74 -1.15 18.13
C ARG A 64 -10.21 -0.72 18.03
N ASP A 65 -10.46 0.58 17.83
CA ASP A 65 -11.80 1.15 17.85
C ASP A 65 -12.61 0.73 16.62
N ALA A 66 -11.97 0.60 15.45
CA ALA A 66 -12.58 0.02 14.25
C ALA A 66 -12.98 -1.45 14.46
N ARG A 67 -12.09 -2.28 15.04
CA ARG A 67 -12.38 -3.69 15.37
C ARG A 67 -13.47 -3.81 16.45
N LEU A 68 -13.50 -2.90 17.41
CA LEU A 68 -14.51 -2.88 18.47
C LEU A 68 -15.89 -2.52 17.90
N PHE A 69 -15.96 -1.46 17.10
CA PHE A 69 -17.18 -1.03 16.43
C PHE A 69 -17.74 -2.14 15.53
N ALA A 70 -16.91 -2.76 14.68
CA ALA A 70 -17.34 -3.85 13.81
C ALA A 70 -17.96 -5.06 14.54
N ARG A 71 -17.59 -5.31 15.82
CA ARG A 71 -18.18 -6.37 16.65
C ARG A 71 -19.39 -5.93 17.46
N GLN A 72 -19.48 -4.65 17.84
CA GLN A 72 -20.47 -4.16 18.79
C GLN A 72 -21.58 -3.32 18.17
N ALA A 73 -21.43 -2.84 16.92
CA ALA A 73 -22.32 -1.85 16.32
C ALA A 73 -23.80 -2.23 16.38
N ALA A 74 -24.16 -3.49 16.12
CA ALA A 74 -25.54 -3.97 16.18
C ALA A 74 -26.19 -3.72 17.56
N GLY A 75 -25.44 -3.94 18.65
CA GLY A 75 -25.91 -3.75 20.03
C GLY A 75 -25.71 -2.34 20.61
N LEU A 76 -25.32 -1.36 19.80
CA LEU A 76 -25.27 0.05 20.21
C LEU A 76 -26.62 0.72 19.94
N ASP A 77 -26.99 1.66 20.82
CA ASP A 77 -28.05 2.63 20.54
C ASP A 77 -27.75 3.38 19.21
N PRO A 78 -28.77 3.68 18.37
CA PRO A 78 -28.57 4.33 17.08
C PRO A 78 -27.77 5.64 17.12
N ALA A 79 -27.92 6.47 18.16
CA ALA A 79 -27.20 7.73 18.28
C ALA A 79 -25.71 7.49 18.61
N GLU A 80 -25.39 6.56 19.50
CA GLU A 80 -23.99 6.19 19.79
C GLU A 80 -23.34 5.45 18.62
N ARG A 81 -24.10 4.59 17.91
CA ARG A 81 -23.68 3.92 16.69
C ARG A 81 -23.29 4.94 15.61
N ALA A 82 -24.15 5.90 15.31
CA ALA A 82 -23.89 6.98 14.37
C ALA A 82 -22.69 7.84 14.80
N ARG A 83 -22.59 8.21 16.09
CA ARG A 83 -21.44 8.96 16.62
C ARG A 83 -20.11 8.20 16.47
N ARG A 84 -20.08 6.88 16.66
CA ARG A 84 -18.88 6.05 16.47
C ARG A 84 -18.53 5.89 14.99
N ALA A 85 -19.52 5.62 14.14
CA ALA A 85 -19.35 5.53 12.70
C ALA A 85 -18.77 6.84 12.12
N GLY A 86 -19.28 8.00 12.56
CA GLY A 86 -18.76 9.31 12.16
C GLY A 86 -17.29 9.52 12.56
N ARG A 87 -16.91 9.21 13.80
CA ARG A 87 -15.50 9.30 14.24
C ARG A 87 -14.58 8.39 13.43
N LEU A 88 -15.02 7.16 13.15
CA LEU A 88 -14.25 6.22 12.33
C LEU A 88 -14.15 6.67 10.87
N ALA A 89 -15.21 7.24 10.29
CA ALA A 89 -15.18 7.81 8.95
C ALA A 89 -14.15 8.94 8.83
N SER A 90 -14.15 9.90 9.77
CA SER A 90 -13.16 10.99 9.78
C SER A 90 -11.73 10.50 10.00
N ALA A 91 -11.52 9.45 10.82
CA ALA A 91 -10.21 8.83 11.00
C ALA A 91 -9.73 8.12 9.71
N ILE A 92 -10.63 7.42 9.02
CA ILE A 92 -10.36 6.83 7.69
C ILE A 92 -9.97 7.94 6.69
N ASP A 93 -10.73 9.03 6.62
CA ASP A 93 -10.45 10.18 5.74
C ASP A 93 -9.09 10.84 6.05
N HIS A 94 -8.66 10.82 7.32
CA HIS A 94 -7.34 11.30 7.73
C HIS A 94 -6.23 10.37 7.21
N TYR A 95 -6.28 9.07 7.55
CA TYR A 95 -5.22 8.14 7.20
C TYR A 95 -5.16 7.84 5.68
N GLU A 96 -6.28 7.89 4.96
CA GLU A 96 -6.29 7.79 3.49
C GLU A 96 -5.56 8.98 2.84
N ARG A 97 -5.82 10.21 3.31
CA ARG A 97 -5.13 11.41 2.79
C ARG A 97 -3.65 11.45 3.17
N ALA A 98 -3.28 10.88 4.31
CA ALA A 98 -1.88 10.72 4.71
C ALA A 98 -1.13 9.62 3.93
N GLY A 99 -1.83 8.80 3.12
CA GLY A 99 -1.25 7.64 2.45
C GLY A 99 -1.00 6.43 3.37
N GLU A 100 -1.45 6.51 4.64
CA GLU A 100 -1.32 5.44 5.63
C GLU A 100 -2.44 4.38 5.55
N LEU A 101 -3.44 4.58 4.71
CA LEU A 101 -4.36 3.53 4.28
C LEU A 101 -4.26 3.38 2.76
N SER A 102 -4.15 2.12 2.31
CA SER A 102 -4.30 1.84 0.88
C SER A 102 -5.76 2.04 0.45
N ALA A 103 -6.00 2.39 -0.81
CA ALA A 103 -7.36 2.58 -1.32
C ALA A 103 -8.25 1.32 -1.15
N GLY A 104 -7.65 0.12 -1.18
CA GLY A 104 -8.37 -1.14 -0.93
C GLY A 104 -8.72 -1.33 0.56
N GLU A 105 -7.81 -1.02 1.48
CA GLU A 105 -8.05 -1.06 2.92
C GLU A 105 -9.13 -0.05 3.32
N THR A 106 -9.03 1.19 2.81
CA THR A 106 -10.05 2.21 3.02
C THR A 106 -11.42 1.77 2.52
N LEU A 107 -11.50 1.22 1.30
CA LEU A 107 -12.76 0.74 0.72
C LEU A 107 -13.40 -0.33 1.63
N MET A 108 -12.62 -1.30 2.10
CA MET A 108 -13.10 -2.35 3.01
C MET A 108 -13.60 -1.78 4.36
N LEU A 109 -12.88 -0.81 4.93
CA LEU A 109 -13.28 -0.15 6.18
C LEU A 109 -14.58 0.64 6.01
N ARG A 110 -14.71 1.42 4.93
CA ARG A 110 -15.95 2.17 4.61
C ARG A 110 -17.14 1.24 4.34
N ILE A 111 -16.93 0.10 3.66
CA ILE A 111 -17.97 -0.95 3.50
C ILE A 111 -18.36 -1.52 4.85
N GLY A 112 -17.40 -1.77 5.75
CA GLY A 112 -17.66 -2.20 7.12
C GLY A 112 -18.53 -1.21 7.91
N LEU A 113 -18.28 0.10 7.77
CA LEU A 113 -19.12 1.15 8.38
C LEU A 113 -20.54 1.17 7.80
N ILE A 114 -20.72 0.97 6.49
CA ILE A 114 -22.06 0.93 5.86
C ILE A 114 -22.85 -0.31 6.32
N ARG A 115 -22.20 -1.47 6.43
CA ARG A 115 -22.84 -2.71 6.90
C ARG A 115 -23.18 -2.70 8.39
N ALA A 116 -22.50 -1.84 9.15
CA ALA A 116 -22.72 -1.64 10.57
C ALA A 116 -23.79 -0.55 10.87
N ASP A 117 -24.41 0.04 9.84
CA ASP A 117 -25.53 0.97 9.96
C ASP A 117 -26.87 0.22 10.00
N ASP A 118 -27.87 0.74 10.71
CA ASP A 118 -29.16 0.07 10.97
C ASP A 118 -30.16 0.21 9.81
N GLY A 119 -29.65 0.46 8.61
CA GLY A 119 -30.44 0.59 7.39
C GLY A 119 -30.79 -0.75 6.77
N ASP A 120 -31.85 -0.77 5.96
CA ASP A 120 -32.23 -1.95 5.18
C ASP A 120 -31.11 -2.38 4.21
N GLU A 121 -31.07 -3.69 3.90
CA GLU A 121 -30.00 -4.27 3.08
C GLU A 121 -29.92 -3.64 1.68
N ALA A 122 -31.05 -3.25 1.07
CA ALA A 122 -31.05 -2.62 -0.25
C ALA A 122 -30.41 -1.21 -0.22
N THR A 123 -30.67 -0.43 0.83
CA THR A 123 -29.99 0.84 1.10
C THR A 123 -28.49 0.64 1.34
N GLN A 124 -28.09 -0.38 2.11
CA GLN A 124 -26.67 -0.70 2.30
C GLN A 124 -25.99 -1.09 0.98
N VAL A 125 -26.59 -1.98 0.19
CA VAL A 125 -26.07 -2.42 -1.12
C VAL A 125 -25.93 -1.26 -2.09
N ARG A 126 -26.92 -0.36 -2.16
CA ARG A 126 -26.84 0.88 -2.96
C ARG A 126 -25.66 1.75 -2.53
N ARG A 127 -25.55 2.07 -1.24
CA ARG A 127 -24.44 2.88 -0.69
C ARG A 127 -23.06 2.27 -0.94
N ILE A 128 -22.94 0.94 -0.86
CA ILE A 128 -21.71 0.20 -1.20
C ILE A 128 -21.40 0.29 -2.70
N THR A 129 -22.41 0.17 -3.56
CA THR A 129 -22.27 0.27 -5.02
C THR A 129 -21.78 1.67 -5.42
N ASP A 130 -22.43 2.72 -4.89
CA ASP A 130 -22.03 4.11 -5.13
C ASP A 130 -20.60 4.39 -4.64
N LEU A 131 -20.21 3.79 -3.50
CA LEU A 131 -18.86 3.89 -2.96
C LEU A 131 -17.83 3.23 -3.90
N VAL A 132 -18.09 2.01 -4.37
CA VAL A 132 -17.21 1.30 -5.31
C VAL A 132 -17.06 2.08 -6.62
N GLU A 133 -18.14 2.65 -7.15
CA GLU A 133 -18.07 3.46 -8.38
C GLU A 133 -17.30 4.76 -8.21
N ARG A 134 -17.43 5.46 -7.07
CA ARG A 134 -16.57 6.61 -6.75
C ARG A 134 -15.09 6.23 -6.75
N TYR A 135 -14.72 5.13 -6.08
CA TYR A 135 -13.32 4.66 -6.06
C TYR A 135 -12.82 4.26 -7.46
N ARG A 136 -13.66 3.62 -8.28
CA ARG A 136 -13.36 3.32 -9.69
C ARG A 136 -13.20 4.58 -10.53
N ALA A 137 -14.00 5.61 -10.31
CA ALA A 137 -13.87 6.90 -11.01
C ALA A 137 -12.56 7.61 -10.64
N HIS A 138 -12.22 7.69 -9.35
CA HIS A 138 -10.95 8.27 -8.89
C HIS A 138 -9.72 7.48 -9.37
N ALA A 139 -9.79 6.14 -9.42
CA ALA A 139 -8.73 5.32 -9.98
C ALA A 139 -8.55 5.56 -11.49
N ARG A 140 -9.65 5.62 -12.26
CA ARG A 140 -9.63 5.96 -13.70
C ARG A 140 -9.04 7.35 -13.94
N ALA A 141 -9.45 8.35 -13.17
CA ALA A 141 -8.95 9.73 -13.29
C ALA A 141 -7.44 9.83 -13.01
N ARG A 142 -6.95 9.21 -11.92
CA ARG A 142 -5.51 9.18 -11.61
C ARG A 142 -4.70 8.45 -12.69
N ASN A 143 -5.21 7.32 -13.19
CA ASN A 143 -4.55 6.59 -14.28
C ASN A 143 -4.52 7.40 -15.59
N ALA A 144 -5.61 8.09 -15.93
CA ALA A 144 -5.66 8.97 -17.10
C ALA A 144 -4.67 10.13 -16.99
N ALA A 145 -4.59 10.79 -15.83
CA ALA A 145 -3.62 11.86 -15.56
C ALA A 145 -2.16 11.36 -15.64
N PHE A 146 -1.87 10.18 -15.07
CA PHE A 146 -0.54 9.54 -15.18
C PHE A 146 -0.18 9.23 -16.64
N LEU A 147 -1.09 8.62 -17.41
CA LEU A 147 -0.87 8.31 -18.83
C LEU A 147 -0.72 9.58 -19.68
N GLN A 148 -1.41 10.67 -19.34
CA GLN A 148 -1.26 11.96 -20.00
C GLN A 148 0.10 12.59 -19.71
N ALA A 149 0.55 12.59 -18.44
CA ALA A 149 1.87 13.05 -18.06
C ALA A 149 2.97 12.24 -18.80
N GLN A 150 2.84 10.90 -18.81
CA GLN A 150 3.78 10.01 -19.50
C GLN A 150 3.82 10.23 -21.02
N ARG A 151 2.70 10.55 -21.68
CA ARG A 151 2.68 10.90 -23.12
C ARG A 151 3.35 12.24 -23.41
N ASN A 152 3.35 13.16 -22.45
CA ASN A 152 3.94 14.49 -22.58
C ASN A 152 5.42 14.53 -22.16
N ASP A 153 5.96 13.42 -21.62
CA ASP A 153 7.37 13.27 -21.24
C ASP A 153 8.23 12.96 -22.48
N PRO A 154 9.16 13.86 -22.87
CA PRO A 154 10.05 13.63 -24.02
C PRO A 154 10.97 12.42 -23.83
N ALA A 155 11.50 12.21 -22.62
CA ALA A 155 12.42 11.10 -22.34
C ALA A 155 11.70 9.74 -22.44
N PHE A 156 10.45 9.68 -21.98
CA PHE A 156 9.60 8.50 -22.19
C PHE A 156 9.32 8.24 -23.67
N ASN A 157 8.94 9.27 -24.44
CA ASN A 157 8.66 9.11 -25.87
C ASN A 157 9.90 8.63 -26.64
N ASP A 158 11.07 9.22 -26.36
CA ASP A 158 12.36 8.81 -26.89
C ASP A 158 12.70 7.35 -26.55
N TYR A 159 12.52 6.94 -25.29
CA TYR A 159 12.64 5.54 -24.88
C TYR A 159 11.71 4.62 -25.69
N LYS A 160 10.45 5.00 -25.89
CA LYS A 160 9.47 4.21 -26.66
C LYS A 160 9.86 4.09 -28.14
N HIS A 161 10.44 5.12 -28.74
CA HIS A 161 11.00 5.05 -30.10
C HIS A 161 12.19 4.08 -30.18
N ARG A 162 13.10 4.11 -29.19
CA ARG A 162 14.27 3.22 -29.12
C ARG A 162 13.87 1.76 -28.85
N GLU A 163 12.93 1.52 -27.93
CA GLU A 163 12.31 0.20 -27.69
C GLU A 163 11.69 -0.38 -28.96
N ALA A 164 10.87 0.40 -29.68
CA ALA A 164 10.24 -0.05 -30.93
C ALA A 164 11.27 -0.37 -32.03
N ARG A 165 12.39 0.37 -32.09
CA ARG A 165 13.51 0.07 -32.97
C ARG A 165 14.18 -1.26 -32.60
N ILE A 166 14.52 -1.47 -31.33
CA ILE A 166 15.13 -2.73 -30.83
C ILE A 166 14.23 -3.94 -31.14
N VAL A 167 12.91 -3.83 -30.92
CA VAL A 167 11.97 -4.91 -31.24
C VAL A 167 12.01 -5.26 -32.73
N ARG A 168 12.01 -4.26 -33.63
CA ARG A 168 12.12 -4.50 -35.08
C ARG A 168 13.46 -5.13 -35.46
N GLU A 169 14.57 -4.62 -34.94
CA GLU A 169 15.92 -5.18 -35.16
C GLU A 169 15.97 -6.67 -34.78
N VAL A 170 15.57 -7.00 -33.54
CA VAL A 170 15.66 -8.38 -33.01
C VAL A 170 14.71 -9.34 -33.73
N MET A 171 13.53 -8.88 -34.16
CA MET A 171 12.60 -9.71 -34.93
C MET A 171 13.07 -9.96 -36.38
N ALA A 172 13.83 -9.03 -36.96
CA ALA A 172 14.44 -9.18 -38.29
C ALA A 172 15.73 -10.03 -38.29
N MET A 173 16.34 -10.31 -37.13
CA MET A 173 17.57 -11.10 -37.05
C MET A 173 17.36 -12.58 -37.40
N THR A 174 17.95 -13.02 -38.52
CA THR A 174 18.02 -14.43 -38.94
C THR A 174 18.88 -15.30 -37.99
N ARG A 175 19.88 -14.70 -37.34
CA ARG A 175 20.75 -15.36 -36.34
C ARG A 175 20.92 -14.43 -35.14
N ILE A 176 20.66 -14.94 -33.93
CA ILE A 176 20.80 -14.19 -32.69
C ILE A 176 22.24 -14.32 -32.16
N PRO A 177 22.90 -13.23 -31.72
CA PRO A 177 24.23 -13.27 -31.12
C PRO A 177 24.31 -14.21 -29.90
N GLY A 178 25.45 -14.87 -29.73
CA GLY A 178 25.68 -15.80 -28.61
C GLY A 178 24.80 -17.06 -28.61
N GLY A 179 24.05 -17.33 -29.68
CA GLY A 179 23.15 -18.50 -29.75
C GLY A 179 21.93 -18.41 -28.84
N LEU A 180 21.63 -17.23 -28.27
CA LEU A 180 20.53 -17.05 -27.34
C LEU A 180 19.16 -17.21 -28.02
N PRO A 181 18.13 -17.72 -27.31
CA PRO A 181 16.74 -17.59 -27.75
C PRO A 181 16.38 -16.12 -27.99
N ARG A 182 15.66 -15.84 -29.08
CA ARG A 182 15.31 -14.48 -29.50
C ARG A 182 14.66 -13.66 -28.38
N ASP A 183 13.73 -14.24 -27.63
CA ASP A 183 13.03 -13.55 -26.53
C ASP A 183 13.93 -13.25 -25.32
N THR A 184 14.96 -14.07 -25.10
CA THR A 184 15.97 -13.80 -24.06
C THR A 184 16.88 -12.67 -24.50
N TYR A 185 17.33 -12.66 -25.75
CA TYR A 185 18.12 -11.55 -26.31
C TYR A 185 17.32 -10.24 -26.36
N LEU A 186 16.04 -10.29 -26.74
CA LEU A 186 15.15 -9.13 -26.71
C LEU A 186 15.01 -8.56 -25.30
N ARG A 187 14.74 -9.42 -24.29
CA ARG A 187 14.64 -8.98 -22.89
C ARG A 187 15.94 -8.35 -22.39
N GLN A 188 17.11 -8.89 -22.75
CA GLN A 188 18.40 -8.30 -22.42
C GLN A 188 18.59 -6.92 -23.06
N ARG A 189 18.35 -6.79 -24.38
CA ARG A 189 18.45 -5.51 -25.11
C ARG A 189 17.52 -4.44 -24.54
N LEU A 190 16.26 -4.79 -24.25
CA LEU A 190 15.30 -3.87 -23.65
C LEU A 190 15.64 -3.51 -22.19
N GLN A 191 16.28 -4.42 -21.45
CA GLN A 191 16.74 -4.11 -20.10
C GLN A 191 17.93 -3.14 -20.10
N GLN A 192 18.88 -3.30 -21.02
CA GLN A 192 19.99 -2.37 -21.23
C GLN A 192 19.47 -0.98 -21.65
N GLU A 193 18.52 -0.92 -22.58
CA GLU A 193 17.91 0.34 -23.02
C GLU A 193 17.17 1.05 -21.87
N ARG A 194 16.47 0.31 -21.01
CA ARG A 194 15.86 0.88 -19.79
C ARG A 194 16.90 1.41 -18.80
N GLN A 195 18.04 0.73 -18.64
CA GLN A 195 19.11 1.22 -17.78
C GLN A 195 19.67 2.55 -18.31
N LEU A 196 19.96 2.63 -19.61
CA LEU A 196 20.45 3.86 -20.24
C LEU A 196 19.44 5.01 -20.16
N ALA A 197 18.16 4.74 -20.42
CA ALA A 197 17.12 5.77 -20.43
C ALA A 197 16.82 6.43 -19.06
N TYR A 198 17.22 5.80 -17.96
CA TYR A 198 16.99 6.29 -16.58
C TYR A 198 18.29 6.40 -15.74
N ALA A 199 19.47 6.25 -16.35
CA ALA A 199 20.76 6.41 -15.65
C ALA A 199 21.08 7.87 -15.33
N ASP A 200 20.68 8.80 -16.20
CA ASP A 200 21.00 10.23 -16.11
C ASP A 200 19.97 11.04 -15.26
N THR A 201 19.15 10.38 -14.45
CA THR A 201 18.07 11.01 -13.67
C THR A 201 18.40 11.09 -12.16
N HIS A 202 19.65 11.36 -11.81
CA HIS A 202 20.18 11.42 -10.43
C HIS A 202 20.97 12.71 -10.18
#